data_AF-A0A0D0D3B4-F1
#
_entry.id   AF-A0A0D0D3B4-F1
#
_cell.length_a   1.000
_cell.length_b   1.000
_cell.length_c   1.000
_cell.angle_alpha   90.00
_cell.angle_beta   90.00
_cell.angle_gamma   90.00
#
_symmetry.space_group_name_H-M   'P 1'
#
loop_
_entity.id
_entity.type
_entity.pdbx_description
1 polymer ?
#
loop_
_entity_poly.entity_id
_entity_poly.type
_entity_poly.pdbx_seq_one_letter_code
_entity_poly.pdbx_strand_id
1 'polypeptide(L)'
;MLTFWILLLFNNNGIIIIITPLNILREKICDEVIQHGFPAINLCAETAMDQTYKDIDHFQVLWKLKKFGDKLFNDTFDEGHCTSEWGDDFQPLYGQLGNLRWFLLNHTTFHVVSAMMPPHIISNVKTKFRMRSYIQPC
;
A
#
# COMPACT_ATOMS: atom_id res chain seq x y z
N MET A 1 -2.10 -13.53 6.56
CA MET A 1 -2.79 -12.40 5.88
C MET A 1 -2.69 -12.58 4.38
N LEU A 2 -3.21 -13.71 3.90
CA LEU A 2 -2.83 -14.24 2.60
C LEU A 2 -3.18 -13.28 1.45
N THR A 3 -4.32 -12.59 1.55
CA THR A 3 -4.81 -11.64 0.52
C THR A 3 -3.85 -10.49 0.23
N PHE A 4 -2.89 -10.21 1.11
CA PHE A 4 -1.98 -9.08 0.94
C PHE A 4 -0.80 -9.42 0.04
N TRP A 5 -0.38 -10.68 0.01
CA TRP A 5 0.84 -11.11 -0.68
C TRP A 5 0.65 -12.28 -1.63
N ILE A 6 -0.52 -12.95 -1.65
CA ILE A 6 -0.81 -14.08 -2.55
C ILE A 6 -0.56 -13.75 -4.03
N LEU A 7 -0.70 -12.48 -4.41
CA LEU A 7 -0.46 -12.05 -5.79
C LEU A 7 1.01 -12.23 -6.22
N LEU A 8 1.96 -12.30 -5.28
CA LEU A 8 3.37 -12.62 -5.57
C LEU A 8 3.52 -14.01 -6.22
N LEU A 9 2.62 -14.95 -5.94
CA LEU A 9 2.62 -16.29 -6.56
C LEU A 9 2.37 -16.23 -8.07
N PHE A 10 1.77 -15.14 -8.56
CA PHE A 10 1.41 -14.95 -9.97
C PHE A 10 2.31 -13.93 -10.66
N ASN A 11 3.26 -13.33 -9.93
CA ASN A 11 4.21 -12.38 -10.47
C ASN A 11 5.58 -12.53 -9.79
N ASN A 12 6.36 -13.50 -10.26
CA ASN A 12 7.63 -13.95 -9.65
C ASN A 12 8.72 -12.87 -9.53
N ASN A 13 8.56 -11.70 -10.16
CA ASN A 13 9.51 -10.59 -10.10
C ASN A 13 8.80 -9.26 -9.77
N GLY A 14 7.55 -9.34 -9.32
CA GLY A 14 6.73 -8.20 -8.97
C GLY A 14 7.07 -7.68 -7.58
N ILE A 15 6.72 -6.43 -7.35
CA ILE A 15 6.82 -5.76 -6.05
C ILE A 15 5.38 -5.44 -5.58
N ILE A 16 5.11 -5.74 -4.32
CA ILE A 16 3.91 -5.30 -3.61
C ILE A 16 4.35 -4.38 -2.48
N ILE A 17 3.62 -3.29 -2.27
CA ILE A 17 3.75 -2.45 -1.08
C ILE A 17 2.53 -2.65 -0.21
N ILE A 18 2.75 -2.78 1.10
CA ILE A 18 1.69 -2.93 2.10
C ILE A 18 1.82 -1.77 3.08
N ILE A 19 0.79 -0.93 3.15
CA ILE A 19 0.67 0.20 4.05
C ILE A 19 -0.29 -0.20 5.16
N THR A 20 0.16 -0.16 6.42
CA THR A 20 -0.67 -0.48 7.59
C THR A 20 -0.36 0.47 8.75
N PRO A 21 -1.38 0.88 9.53
CA PRO A 21 -1.16 1.65 10.77
C PRO A 21 -0.71 0.78 11.95
N LEU A 22 -0.78 -0.55 11.84
CA LEU A 22 -0.57 -1.48 12.95
C LEU A 22 0.85 -2.05 12.95
N ASN A 23 1.69 -1.60 13.90
CA ASN A 23 3.09 -2.02 14.01
C ASN A 23 3.27 -3.55 14.15
N ILE A 24 2.50 -4.19 15.03
CA ILE A 24 2.58 -5.65 15.27
C ILE A 24 2.18 -6.42 14.01
N LEU A 25 1.21 -5.89 13.25
CA LEU A 25 0.71 -6.57 12.07
C LEU A 25 1.73 -6.51 10.93
N ARG A 26 2.40 -5.37 10.77
CA ARG A 26 3.49 -5.16 9.80
C ARG A 26 4.62 -6.18 9.98
N GLU A 27 5.06 -6.40 11.22
CA GLU A 27 6.11 -7.40 11.52
C GLU A 27 5.65 -8.82 11.15
N LYS A 28 4.44 -9.20 11.56
CA LYS A 28 3.88 -10.52 11.23
C LYS A 28 3.77 -10.78 9.73
N ILE A 29 3.36 -9.77 8.95
CA ILE A 29 3.32 -9.90 7.48
C ILE A 29 4.71 -10.14 6.92
N CYS A 30 5.70 -9.36 7.37
CA CYS A 30 7.08 -9.47 6.89
C CYS A 30 7.63 -10.88 7.17
N ASP A 31 7.44 -11.37 8.40
CA ASP A 31 7.87 -12.71 8.80
C ASP A 31 7.13 -13.80 8.01
N GLU A 32 5.81 -13.69 7.84
CA GLU A 32 4.99 -14.62 7.06
C GLU A 32 5.50 -14.70 5.60
N VAL A 33 5.76 -13.57 4.96
CA VAL A 33 6.23 -13.50 3.57
C VAL A 33 7.63 -14.11 3.42
N ILE A 34 8.55 -13.82 4.36
CA ILE A 34 9.90 -14.40 4.38
C ILE A 34 9.85 -15.91 4.59
N GLN A 35 9.02 -16.40 5.51
CA GLN A 35 8.85 -17.84 5.76
C GLN A 35 8.36 -18.59 4.52
N HIS A 36 7.61 -17.93 3.64
CA HIS A 36 7.13 -18.51 2.38
C HIS A 36 8.08 -18.29 1.19
N GLY A 37 9.32 -17.84 1.46
CA GLY A 37 10.40 -17.76 0.46
C GLY A 37 10.45 -16.47 -0.34
N PHE A 38 9.69 -15.44 0.05
CA PHE A 38 9.71 -14.14 -0.62
C PHE A 38 10.56 -13.14 0.18
N PRO A 39 11.51 -12.44 -0.46
CA PRO A 39 12.23 -11.35 0.19
C PRO A 39 11.28 -10.21 0.57
N ALA A 40 11.32 -9.78 1.83
CA ALA A 40 10.54 -8.66 2.33
C ALA A 40 11.37 -7.81 3.29
N ILE A 41 10.99 -6.53 3.42
CA ILE A 41 11.57 -5.59 4.36
C ILE A 41 10.47 -4.79 5.03
N ASN A 42 10.61 -4.59 6.34
CA ASN A 42 9.73 -3.75 7.14
C ASN A 42 10.33 -2.35 7.27
N LEU A 43 9.65 -1.33 6.72
CA LEU A 43 10.07 0.07 6.78
C LEU A 43 9.26 0.82 7.84
N CYS A 44 9.94 1.29 8.89
CA CYS A 44 9.40 2.17 9.93
C CYS A 44 10.47 3.19 10.37
N ALA A 45 10.11 4.11 11.26
CA ALA A 45 11.04 5.13 11.76
C ALA A 45 12.31 4.53 12.40
N GLU A 46 12.20 3.35 13.00
CA GLU A 46 13.31 2.65 13.66
C GLU A 46 14.24 1.95 12.65
N THR A 47 13.68 1.41 11.56
CA THR A 47 14.45 0.68 10.52
C THR A 47 14.93 1.59 9.39
N ALA A 48 14.36 2.79 9.28
CA ALA A 48 14.81 3.84 8.39
C ALA A 48 16.04 4.56 8.98
N MET A 49 17.18 3.85 9.06
CA MET A 49 18.49 4.45 9.40
C MET A 49 19.07 5.21 8.20
N ASP A 50 20.08 6.08 8.40
CA ASP A 50 20.77 6.83 7.33
C ASP A 50 21.26 5.98 6.15
N GLN A 51 21.56 4.69 6.35
CA GLN A 51 21.95 3.79 5.26
C GLN A 51 20.72 3.28 4.48
N THR A 52 19.65 2.88 5.19
CA THR A 52 18.34 2.58 4.61
C THR A 52 17.77 3.80 3.90
N TYR A 53 17.87 5.00 4.49
CA TYR A 53 17.57 6.26 3.83
C TYR A 53 18.54 6.50 2.68
N LYS A 54 19.87 6.34 2.74
CA LYS A 54 20.71 6.49 1.52
C LYS A 54 20.35 5.52 0.39
N ASP A 55 19.87 4.33 0.73
CA ASP A 55 19.34 3.35 -0.22
C ASP A 55 17.90 3.71 -0.68
N ILE A 56 17.17 4.55 0.06
CA ILE A 56 15.75 4.91 -0.09
C ILE A 56 15.52 6.45 -0.20
N ASP A 57 16.54 7.32 -0.30
CA ASP A 57 16.56 8.79 0.03
C ASP A 57 15.80 9.65 -0.98
N HIS A 58 15.08 8.91 -1.78
CA HIS A 58 14.69 9.13 -3.11
C HIS A 58 13.47 8.24 -3.27
N PHE A 59 12.60 8.06 -2.26
CA PHE A 59 11.33 7.34 -2.42
C PHE A 59 10.57 7.94 -3.63
N GLN A 60 10.60 9.27 -3.78
CA GLN A 60 10.13 9.97 -4.99
C GLN A 60 10.86 9.57 -6.28
N VAL A 61 12.14 9.23 -6.21
CA VAL A 61 12.93 8.74 -7.34
C VAL A 61 12.79 7.23 -7.54
N LEU A 62 12.51 6.44 -6.51
CA LEU A 62 12.25 5.01 -6.56
C LEU A 62 11.03 4.76 -7.45
N TRP A 63 9.95 5.53 -7.26
CA TRP A 63 8.80 5.50 -8.17
C TRP A 63 9.16 5.92 -9.61
N LYS A 64 10.16 6.79 -9.79
CA LYS A 64 10.67 7.21 -11.12
C LYS A 64 11.66 6.21 -11.73
N LEU A 65 12.24 5.31 -10.94
CA LEU A 65 13.12 4.28 -11.45
C LEU A 65 12.28 3.26 -12.20
N LYS A 66 12.42 3.24 -13.53
CA LYS A 66 11.72 2.30 -14.42
C LYS A 66 11.80 0.85 -13.92
N LYS A 67 12.98 0.43 -13.41
CA LYS A 67 13.21 -0.92 -12.85
C LYS A 67 12.32 -1.25 -11.64
N PHE A 68 11.93 -0.25 -10.86
CA PHE A 68 11.05 -0.39 -9.72
C PHE A 68 9.59 -0.23 -10.12
N GLY A 69 9.24 0.87 -10.79
CA GLY A 69 7.87 1.17 -11.20
C GLY A 69 7.27 0.08 -12.10
N ASP A 70 8.03 -0.48 -13.05
CA ASP A 70 7.55 -1.56 -13.92
C ASP A 70 7.24 -2.84 -13.16
N LYS A 71 7.92 -3.08 -12.04
CA LYS A 71 7.74 -4.28 -11.20
C LYS A 71 6.68 -4.09 -10.14
N LEU A 72 6.45 -2.86 -9.69
CA LEU A 72 5.39 -2.54 -8.74
C LEU A 72 4.02 -2.69 -9.41
N PHE A 73 3.25 -3.65 -8.93
CA PHE A 73 1.96 -3.97 -9.53
C PHE A 73 0.78 -3.87 -8.56
N ASN A 74 1.03 -3.79 -7.25
CA ASN A 74 -0.03 -3.68 -6.26
C ASN A 74 0.42 -2.91 -5.01
N ASP A 75 -0.42 -1.97 -4.58
CA ASP A 75 -0.34 -1.30 -3.29
C ASP A 75 -1.55 -1.71 -2.45
N THR A 76 -1.30 -2.36 -1.32
CA THR A 76 -2.33 -2.75 -0.36
C THR A 76 -2.38 -1.76 0.80
N PHE A 77 -3.55 -1.18 1.05
CA PHE A 77 -3.81 -0.28 2.16
C PHE A 77 -4.68 -1.01 3.18
N ASP A 78 -4.03 -1.46 4.25
CA ASP A 78 -4.66 -2.07 5.40
C ASP A 78 -5.30 -1.01 6.30
N GLU A 79 -6.34 -1.42 7.01
CA GLU A 79 -7.23 -0.53 7.77
C GLU A 79 -7.68 0.70 6.97
N GLY A 80 -8.17 0.47 5.75
CA GLY A 80 -8.63 1.52 4.84
C GLY A 80 -9.66 2.48 5.44
N HIS A 81 -10.40 2.09 6.48
CA HIS A 81 -11.30 3.00 7.21
C HIS A 81 -10.54 4.18 7.84
N CYS A 82 -9.28 3.99 8.24
CA CYS A 82 -8.43 5.04 8.82
C CYS A 82 -8.22 6.21 7.85
N THR A 83 -8.23 5.98 6.54
CA THR A 83 -8.17 7.08 5.55
C THR A 83 -9.38 8.01 5.67
N SER A 84 -10.55 7.48 6.04
CA SER A 84 -11.75 8.28 6.31
C SER A 84 -11.72 8.88 7.72
N GLU A 85 -11.48 8.07 8.75
CA GLU A 85 -11.66 8.47 10.15
C GLU A 85 -10.50 9.31 10.69
N TRP A 86 -9.26 9.01 10.29
CA TRP A 86 -8.07 9.70 10.78
C TRP A 86 -7.57 10.75 9.81
N GLY A 87 -7.92 10.61 8.53
CA GLY A 87 -7.36 11.42 7.44
C GLY A 87 -7.72 12.90 7.48
N ASP A 88 -8.64 13.32 8.34
CA ASP A 88 -9.08 14.72 8.42
C ASP A 88 -8.40 15.44 9.60
N ASP A 89 -8.35 14.83 10.81
CA ASP A 89 -7.86 15.51 12.01
C ASP A 89 -6.70 14.80 12.75
N PHE A 90 -6.64 13.47 12.74
CA PHE A 90 -5.72 12.72 13.61
C PHE A 90 -4.39 12.39 12.92
N GLN A 91 -4.46 11.87 11.69
CA GLN A 91 -3.30 11.56 10.87
C GLN A 91 -3.58 12.00 9.43
N PRO A 92 -3.49 13.31 9.13
CA PRO A 92 -3.90 13.87 7.84
C PRO A 92 -3.21 13.24 6.62
N LEU A 93 -2.01 12.69 6.78
CA LEU A 93 -1.30 11.97 5.74
C LEU A 93 -2.05 10.72 5.25
N TYR A 94 -2.83 10.05 6.12
CA TYR A 94 -3.67 8.92 5.71
C TYR A 94 -4.79 9.34 4.78
N GLY A 95 -5.31 10.57 4.94
CA GLY A 95 -6.28 11.18 4.03
C GLY A 95 -5.74 11.42 2.62
N GLN A 96 -4.41 11.45 2.48
CA GLN A 96 -3.71 11.76 1.24
C GLN A 96 -3.11 10.52 0.54
N LEU A 97 -3.30 9.31 1.08
CA LEU A 97 -2.73 8.08 0.51
C LEU A 97 -3.15 7.85 -0.96
N GLY A 98 -4.35 8.30 -1.35
CA GLY A 98 -4.80 8.25 -2.74
C GLY A 98 -3.93 9.05 -3.72
N ASN A 99 -3.17 10.03 -3.24
CA ASN A 99 -2.23 10.81 -4.06
C ASN A 99 -1.04 9.99 -4.55
N LEU A 100 -0.75 8.82 -3.94
CA LEU A 100 0.26 7.90 -4.48
C LEU A 100 0.00 7.58 -5.95
N ARG A 101 -1.27 7.48 -6.35
CA ARG A 101 -1.68 7.17 -7.74
C ARG A 101 -1.07 8.11 -8.79
N TRP A 102 -0.70 9.33 -8.42
CA TRP A 102 -0.03 10.27 -9.33
C TRP A 102 1.42 9.91 -9.65
N PHE A 103 2.09 9.20 -8.75
CA PHE A 103 3.50 8.81 -8.90
C PHE A 103 3.66 7.42 -9.51
N LEU A 104 2.57 6.64 -9.55
CA LEU A 104 2.58 5.25 -9.97
C LEU A 104 2.21 5.09 -11.43
N LEU A 105 2.71 4.02 -12.04
CA LEU A 105 2.33 3.64 -13.38
C LEU A 105 0.87 3.15 -13.40
N ASN A 106 0.19 3.36 -14.54
CA ASN A 106 -1.24 3.07 -14.68
C ASN A 106 -1.61 1.60 -14.46
N HIS A 107 -0.65 0.66 -14.52
CA HIS A 107 -0.87 -0.75 -14.26
C HIS A 107 -0.86 -1.12 -12.77
N THR A 108 -0.37 -0.24 -11.89
CA THR A 108 -0.33 -0.51 -10.45
C THR A 108 -1.75 -0.46 -9.87
N THR A 109 -2.14 -1.54 -9.20
CA THR A 109 -3.47 -1.70 -8.60
C THR A 109 -3.49 -1.20 -7.16
N PHE A 110 -4.57 -0.55 -6.75
CA PHE A 110 -4.83 -0.20 -5.36
C PHE A 110 -5.80 -1.19 -4.75
N HIS A 111 -5.38 -1.84 -3.68
CA HIS A 111 -6.17 -2.81 -2.92
C HIS A 111 -6.40 -2.25 -1.51
N VAL A 112 -7.60 -1.77 -1.22
CA VAL A 112 -7.93 -1.20 0.09
C VAL A 112 -8.77 -2.20 0.87
N VAL A 113 -8.33 -2.54 2.08
CA VAL A 113 -8.94 -3.58 2.92
C VAL A 113 -9.17 -3.04 4.31
N SER A 114 -10.27 -3.47 4.94
CA SER A 114 -10.52 -3.24 6.34
C SER A 114 -11.62 -4.18 6.84
N ALA A 115 -11.60 -4.48 8.15
CA ALA A 115 -12.60 -5.32 8.79
C ALA A 115 -14.01 -4.69 8.77
N MET A 116 -14.12 -3.37 8.91
CA MET A 116 -15.40 -2.67 8.96
C MET A 116 -15.37 -1.40 8.11
N MET A 117 -16.24 -1.32 7.13
CA MET A 117 -16.46 -0.12 6.32
C MET A 117 -17.96 0.10 6.10
N PRO A 118 -18.62 0.88 6.97
CA PRO A 118 -19.99 1.31 6.73
C PRO A 118 -20.11 2.06 5.38
N PRO A 119 -21.30 2.15 4.78
CA PRO A 119 -21.46 2.73 3.44
C PRO A 119 -20.85 4.14 3.27
N HIS A 120 -20.94 4.99 4.30
CA HIS A 120 -20.33 6.32 4.26
C HIS A 120 -18.79 6.28 4.25
N ILE A 121 -18.17 5.36 5.00
CA ILE A 121 -16.72 5.12 4.99
C ILE A 121 -16.30 4.58 3.62
N ILE A 122 -17.04 3.61 3.05
CA ILE A 122 -16.77 3.10 1.69
C ILE A 122 -16.79 4.26 0.68
N SER A 123 -17.80 5.15 0.77
CA SER A 123 -17.91 6.31 -0.11
C SER A 123 -16.73 7.28 0.03
N ASN A 124 -16.29 7.53 1.26
CA ASN A 124 -15.15 8.41 1.53
C ASN A 124 -13.84 7.78 1.02
N VAL A 125 -13.60 6.50 1.32
CA VAL A 125 -12.44 5.73 0.83
C VAL A 125 -12.40 5.74 -0.70
N LYS A 126 -13.51 5.43 -1.38
CA LYS A 126 -13.58 5.47 -2.85
C LYS A 126 -13.23 6.85 -3.40
N THR A 127 -13.72 7.91 -2.76
CA THR A 127 -13.42 9.29 -3.13
C THR A 127 -11.94 9.62 -2.93
N LYS A 128 -11.38 9.36 -1.74
CA LYS A 128 -9.99 9.65 -1.38
C LYS A 128 -8.99 8.87 -2.26
N PHE A 129 -9.28 7.61 -2.57
CA PHE A 129 -8.45 6.77 -3.45
C PHE A 129 -8.79 6.89 -4.96
N ARG A 130 -9.82 7.66 -5.30
CA ARG A 130 -10.28 7.90 -6.69
C ARG A 130 -10.57 6.60 -7.43
N MET A 131 -11.25 5.70 -6.73
CA MET A 131 -11.65 4.41 -7.27
C MET A 131 -12.75 4.60 -8.29
N ARG A 132 -12.67 3.87 -9.40
CA ARG A 132 -13.75 3.84 -10.38
C ARG A 132 -14.98 3.20 -9.75
N SER A 133 -16.12 3.85 -9.92
CA SER A 133 -17.40 3.20 -9.68
C SER A 133 -17.55 2.03 -10.66
N TYR A 134 -18.08 0.92 -10.19
CA TYR A 134 -18.53 -0.14 -11.08
C TYR A 134 -19.68 0.46 -11.92
N ILE A 135 -19.41 0.76 -13.18
CA ILE A 135 -20.48 0.99 -14.15
C ILE A 135 -20.99 -0.41 -14.47
N GLN A 136 -22.21 -0.73 -14.08
CA GLN A 136 -22.83 -1.96 -14.57
C GLN A 136 -22.80 -1.89 -16.11
N PRO A 137 -22.24 -2.90 -16.80
CA PRO A 137 -22.41 -2.97 -18.24
C PRO A 137 -23.93 -3.01 -18.52
N CYS A 138 -24.38 -2.15 -19.45
CA CYS A 138 -25.77 -2.09 -19.91
C CYS A 138 -26.29 -3.47 -20.35
#